data_AF-A0A4U2PYB7-F1
#
_entry.id   AF-A0A4U2PYB7-F1
#
_cell.length_a   1.000
_cell.length_b   1.000
_cell.length_c   1.000
_cell.angle_alpha   90.00
_cell.angle_beta   90.00
_cell.angle_gamma   90.00
#
_symmetry.space_group_name_H-M   'P 1'
#
loop_
_entity.id
_entity.type
_entity.pdbx_description
1 polymer ?
#
loop_
_entity_poly.entity_id
_entity_poly.type
_entity_poly.pdbx_seq_one_letter_code
_entity_poly.pdbx_strand_id
1 'polypeptide(L)'
;MKQHMQQKRTPQRWSKALIPGLILPGLLLAACQQGGSGGQESQPLKSSPTTQESVQPATQSNAGNRSTETGQADPVMALRSESALQATVEEDGGTAIVTNATSDTVVVNKKRSLPVGYAPDDLVEPKVPFSFEGPHEKRHMRKEAAEALEKLFDGAKKDGMELRAVSGYRSYKRQVSIFNNNVKTKGQEYASKVSAVPGTSEHQTGLAIDVSSPSVGNVLEQSFGASREGEWLEKHAPEYGFIIRYMKDKEDVTGYVYEPWHIRYVGIDIAEDVAKQGMTLEEYFDEKNIKL
;
A
#
# COMPACT_ATOMS: atom_id res chain seq x y z
N MET A 1 8.46 59.75 -30.46
CA MET A 1 8.64 60.06 -29.03
C MET A 1 8.35 58.80 -28.22
N LYS A 2 9.38 58.01 -27.89
CA LYS A 2 9.27 56.83 -27.03
C LYS A 2 10.06 57.13 -25.75
N GLN A 3 9.38 57.34 -24.63
CA GLN A 3 10.02 57.50 -23.33
C GLN A 3 10.32 56.12 -22.74
N HIS A 4 11.60 55.84 -22.51
CA HIS A 4 12.09 54.71 -21.74
C HIS A 4 12.00 55.04 -20.24
N MET A 5 11.17 54.31 -19.50
CA MET A 5 11.26 54.25 -18.04
C MET A 5 12.29 53.21 -17.64
N GLN A 6 13.43 53.67 -17.12
CA GLN A 6 14.39 52.83 -16.38
C GLN A 6 13.96 52.76 -14.91
N GLN A 7 13.55 51.58 -14.44
CA GLN A 7 13.44 51.30 -13.01
C GLN A 7 14.81 50.93 -12.44
N LYS A 8 15.29 51.74 -11.50
CA LYS A 8 16.52 51.52 -10.71
C LYS A 8 16.28 50.37 -9.74
N ARG A 9 17.04 49.28 -9.86
CA ARG A 9 17.12 48.20 -8.86
C ARG A 9 18.19 48.53 -7.82
N THR A 10 17.82 48.54 -6.55
CA THR A 10 18.75 48.62 -5.42
C THR A 10 19.24 47.21 -5.05
N PRO A 11 20.53 47.01 -4.73
CA PRO A 11 21.05 45.70 -4.35
C PRO A 11 20.81 45.41 -2.86
N GLN A 12 20.20 44.26 -2.59
CA GLN A 12 19.98 43.73 -1.24
C GLN A 12 21.28 43.06 -0.75
N ARG A 13 21.86 43.55 0.33
CA ARG A 13 23.10 43.02 0.96
C ARG A 13 22.76 41.74 1.73
N TRP A 14 23.40 40.63 1.38
CA TRP A 14 23.35 39.38 2.14
C TRP A 14 24.52 39.36 3.13
N SER A 15 24.21 39.47 4.42
CA SER A 15 25.19 39.29 5.50
C SER A 15 25.51 37.79 5.64
N LYS A 16 26.78 37.44 5.39
CA LYS A 16 27.33 36.11 5.64
C LYS A 16 27.54 35.94 7.15
N ALA A 17 26.85 34.99 7.77
CA ALA A 17 27.21 34.51 9.10
C ALA A 17 28.06 33.23 8.93
N LEU A 18 29.35 33.37 9.23
CA LEU A 18 30.29 32.28 9.44
C LEU A 18 30.06 31.70 10.84
N ILE A 19 29.86 30.39 10.95
CA ILE A 19 29.99 29.65 12.21
C ILE A 19 31.18 28.68 12.03
N PRO A 20 32.21 28.75 12.88
CA PRO A 20 33.40 27.93 12.76
C PRO A 20 33.13 26.50 13.26
N GLY A 21 33.74 25.54 12.58
CA GLY A 21 33.76 24.14 12.98
C GLY A 21 34.62 23.91 14.23
N LEU A 22 34.26 22.88 14.99
CA LEU A 22 35.11 22.26 15.99
C LEU A 22 35.33 20.80 15.60
N ILE A 23 36.57 20.50 15.24
CA ILE A 23 37.11 19.16 15.05
C ILE A 23 37.67 18.73 16.40
N LEU A 24 37.31 17.54 16.89
CA LEU A 24 38.04 16.83 17.95
C LEU A 24 38.25 15.37 17.52
N PRO A 25 39.51 14.91 17.39
CA PRO A 25 39.84 13.50 17.21
C PRO A 25 40.36 12.87 18.52
N GLY A 26 40.21 11.54 18.63
CA GLY A 26 40.78 10.70 19.69
C GLY A 26 39.68 9.92 20.42
N LEU A 27 39.76 8.61 20.65
CA LEU A 27 40.92 7.74 20.81
C LEU A 27 40.50 6.29 20.45
N LEU A 28 41.42 5.56 19.81
CA LEU A 28 41.44 4.10 19.77
C LEU A 28 41.67 3.52 21.18
N LEU A 29 41.00 2.41 21.51
CA LEU A 29 41.56 1.37 22.38
C LEU A 29 40.99 0.01 21.96
N ALA A 30 41.92 -0.89 21.64
CA ALA A 30 41.72 -2.29 21.33
C ALA A 30 41.95 -3.16 22.57
N ALA A 31 41.23 -4.28 22.67
CA ALA A 31 41.61 -5.51 23.39
C ALA A 31 40.70 -6.64 22.86
N CYS A 32 41.20 -7.57 22.03
CA CYS A 32 41.82 -8.87 22.39
C CYS A 32 40.91 -9.76 23.25
N GLN A 33 40.31 -10.81 22.64
CA GLN A 33 40.68 -12.25 22.75
C GLN A 33 40.11 -12.90 24.03
N GLN A 34 39.67 -14.16 24.15
CA GLN A 34 39.60 -15.38 23.33
C GLN A 34 39.08 -16.49 24.27
N GLY A 35 38.40 -17.53 23.75
CA GLY A 35 38.52 -18.88 24.33
C GLY A 35 37.24 -19.70 24.63
N GLY A 36 37.25 -20.94 24.10
CA GLY A 36 36.45 -22.11 24.52
C GLY A 36 35.26 -22.40 23.58
N SER A 37 35.25 -23.36 22.64
CA SER A 37 35.74 -24.74 22.51
C SER A 37 35.05 -25.78 23.40
N GLY A 38 34.49 -26.82 22.74
CA GLY A 38 33.88 -28.04 23.29
C GLY A 38 32.37 -28.10 22.99
N GLY A 39 31.79 -29.05 22.26
CA GLY A 39 32.24 -30.36 21.82
C GLY A 39 31.08 -31.36 22.02
N GLN A 40 30.72 -32.06 20.94
CA GLN A 40 30.00 -33.36 20.87
C GLN A 40 28.54 -33.40 21.35
N GLU A 41 27.56 -33.67 20.48
CA GLU A 41 27.23 -34.95 19.84
C GLU A 41 26.58 -35.95 20.80
N SER A 42 25.26 -36.13 20.65
CA SER A 42 24.57 -37.40 20.92
C SER A 42 23.13 -37.34 20.38
N GLN A 43 22.87 -38.04 19.28
CA GLN A 43 21.61 -38.77 19.11
C GLN A 43 21.81 -40.19 19.69
N PRO A 44 20.73 -40.91 20.05
CA PRO A 44 20.31 -41.96 19.11
C PRO A 44 18.79 -42.25 19.03
N LEU A 45 18.41 -42.65 17.81
CA LEU A 45 17.48 -43.74 17.40
C LEU A 45 16.07 -43.89 18.00
N LYS A 46 15.09 -44.04 17.07
CA LYS A 46 13.99 -45.04 17.04
C LYS A 46 13.25 -44.90 15.69
N SER A 47 13.47 -45.77 14.70
CA SER A 47 12.70 -46.98 14.36
C SER A 47 11.19 -46.76 14.06
N SER A 48 10.84 -46.79 12.77
CA SER A 48 9.53 -47.17 12.19
C SER A 48 9.32 -48.71 12.33
N PRO A 49 8.16 -49.37 12.00
CA PRO A 49 7.16 -48.94 11.00
C PRO A 49 5.67 -49.39 11.18
N THR A 50 4.85 -48.96 10.21
CA THR A 50 3.65 -49.60 9.62
C THR A 50 2.46 -49.96 10.52
N THR A 51 1.28 -49.41 10.20
CA THR A 51 0.07 -50.21 9.90
C THR A 51 -0.83 -49.42 8.95
N GLN A 52 -1.05 -49.97 7.75
CA GLN A 52 -2.15 -49.65 6.86
C GLN A 52 -3.39 -50.38 7.38
N GLU A 53 -4.53 -49.70 7.48
CA GLU A 53 -5.81 -50.38 7.55
C GLU A 53 -6.82 -49.66 6.66
N SER A 54 -7.36 -50.45 5.73
CA SER A 54 -8.35 -50.11 4.72
C SER A 54 -9.75 -50.11 5.31
N VAL A 55 -10.54 -49.06 5.10
CA VAL A 55 -12.01 -49.15 5.19
C VAL A 55 -12.65 -48.18 4.18
N GLN A 56 -13.37 -48.73 3.19
CA GLN A 56 -14.38 -48.00 2.40
C GLN A 56 -15.50 -47.50 3.33
N PRO A 57 -16.31 -46.51 2.91
CA PRO A 57 -17.69 -46.94 2.67
C PRO A 57 -18.40 -46.25 1.49
N ALA A 58 -19.52 -46.91 1.19
CA ALA A 58 -20.52 -46.65 0.18
C ALA A 58 -21.25 -45.30 0.27
N THR A 59 -21.92 -45.03 -0.83
CA THR A 59 -22.88 -43.96 -1.15
C THR A 59 -24.08 -43.81 -0.22
N GLN A 60 -24.55 -42.55 -0.16
CA GLN A 60 -25.90 -42.03 0.11
C GLN A 60 -26.44 -42.08 1.56
N SER A 61 -26.63 -40.90 2.15
CA SER A 61 -27.99 -40.36 2.38
C SER A 61 -27.96 -38.95 2.99
N ASN A 62 -29.07 -38.27 2.74
CA ASN A 62 -29.41 -36.87 2.88
C ASN A 62 -29.59 -36.46 4.36
N ALA A 63 -28.99 -35.35 4.80
CA ALA A 63 -29.45 -34.62 5.98
C ALA A 63 -29.08 -33.14 5.81
N GLY A 64 -30.09 -32.34 5.51
CA GLY A 64 -29.95 -30.90 5.37
C GLY A 64 -29.43 -30.28 6.66
N ASN A 65 -28.39 -29.47 6.53
CA ASN A 65 -28.10 -28.44 7.52
C ASN A 65 -28.56 -27.11 6.94
N ARG A 66 -29.86 -26.87 7.07
CA ARG A 66 -30.45 -25.53 6.94
C ARG A 66 -30.07 -24.81 8.22
N SER A 67 -28.93 -24.14 8.20
CA SER A 67 -28.58 -23.16 9.22
C SER A 67 -29.62 -22.04 9.13
N THR A 68 -30.55 -22.04 10.08
CA THR A 68 -31.26 -20.85 10.51
C THR A 68 -30.24 -19.84 11.01
N GLU A 69 -29.95 -18.80 10.22
CA GLU A 69 -29.28 -17.60 10.72
C GLU A 69 -30.31 -16.48 10.88
N THR A 70 -30.37 -16.03 12.13
CA THR A 70 -31.09 -14.89 12.66
C THR A 70 -30.77 -13.61 11.87
N GLY A 71 -31.77 -12.75 11.65
CA GLY A 71 -31.70 -11.52 10.84
C GLY A 71 -30.82 -10.41 11.43
N GLN A 72 -29.53 -10.68 11.63
CA GLN A 72 -28.48 -9.71 11.87
C GLN A 72 -27.83 -9.43 10.50
N ALA A 73 -27.82 -8.18 10.06
CA ALA A 73 -27.23 -7.82 8.77
C ALA A 73 -25.77 -8.28 8.73
N ASP A 74 -25.37 -8.89 7.61
CA ASP A 74 -23.98 -9.28 7.33
C ASP A 74 -23.05 -8.07 7.60
N PRO A 75 -22.10 -8.16 8.54
CA PRO A 75 -21.21 -7.05 8.91
C PRO A 75 -20.46 -6.45 7.72
N VAL A 76 -20.09 -7.28 6.73
CA VAL A 76 -19.44 -6.83 5.50
C VAL A 76 -20.40 -5.98 4.68
N MET A 77 -21.65 -6.41 4.54
CA MET A 77 -22.68 -5.65 3.83
C MET A 77 -23.00 -4.33 4.52
N ALA A 78 -23.05 -4.30 5.85
CA ALA A 78 -23.26 -3.07 6.60
C ALA A 78 -22.11 -2.06 6.37
N LEU A 79 -20.85 -2.52 6.52
CA LEU A 79 -19.68 -1.68 6.27
C LEU A 79 -19.62 -1.19 4.81
N ARG A 80 -20.03 -2.05 3.87
CA ARG A 80 -20.12 -1.71 2.45
C ARG A 80 -21.16 -0.62 2.18
N SER A 81 -22.34 -0.70 2.80
CA SER A 81 -23.37 0.35 2.73
C SER A 81 -22.91 1.66 3.36
N GLU A 82 -22.28 1.63 4.53
CA GLU A 82 -21.74 2.83 5.19
C GLU A 82 -20.62 3.49 4.38
N SER A 83 -19.85 2.68 3.65
CA SER A 83 -18.73 3.12 2.82
C SER A 83 -19.13 3.41 1.37
N ALA A 84 -20.43 3.38 1.05
CA ALA A 84 -20.91 3.59 -0.30
C ALA A 84 -20.41 4.92 -0.89
N LEU A 85 -20.01 4.92 -2.15
CA LEU A 85 -19.36 6.09 -2.77
C LEU A 85 -20.25 7.33 -2.72
N GLN A 86 -21.54 7.16 -2.99
CA GLN A 86 -22.53 8.23 -3.03
C GLN A 86 -22.82 8.80 -1.62
N ALA A 87 -22.66 7.98 -0.57
CA ALA A 87 -22.88 8.40 0.83
C ALA A 87 -21.66 9.10 1.46
N THR A 88 -20.47 8.93 0.88
CA THR A 88 -19.19 9.32 1.48
C THR A 88 -18.51 10.48 0.75
N VAL A 89 -19.29 11.37 0.12
CA VAL A 89 -18.77 12.47 -0.69
C VAL A 89 -19.60 13.74 -0.55
N GLU A 90 -18.93 14.88 -0.59
CA GLU A 90 -19.51 16.21 -0.70
C GLU A 90 -18.95 16.91 -1.94
N GLU A 91 -19.78 17.66 -2.65
CA GLU A 91 -19.37 18.43 -3.83
C GLU A 91 -18.93 19.84 -3.42
N ASP A 92 -17.67 20.19 -3.72
CA ASP A 92 -17.13 21.54 -3.55
C ASP A 92 -16.50 22.03 -4.86
N GLY A 93 -17.10 23.06 -5.47
CA GLY A 93 -16.57 23.67 -6.69
C GLY A 93 -16.43 22.71 -7.89
N GLY A 94 -17.23 21.64 -7.94
CA GLY A 94 -17.13 20.58 -8.96
C GLY A 94 -16.07 19.52 -8.69
N THR A 95 -15.54 19.48 -7.47
CA THR A 95 -14.67 18.42 -6.96
C THR A 95 -15.42 17.62 -5.90
N ALA A 96 -15.49 16.30 -6.08
CA ALA A 96 -16.03 15.40 -5.07
C ALA A 96 -14.98 15.18 -3.97
N ILE A 97 -15.25 15.67 -2.76
CA ILE A 97 -14.39 15.54 -1.58
C ILE A 97 -14.92 14.43 -0.69
N VAL A 98 -14.07 13.47 -0.32
CA VAL A 98 -14.48 12.36 0.56
C VAL A 98 -14.71 12.85 1.99
N THR A 99 -15.79 12.39 2.61
CA THR A 99 -16.17 12.77 3.99
C THR A 99 -15.65 11.80 5.05
N ASN A 100 -15.21 10.61 4.63
CA ASN A 100 -14.71 9.54 5.49
C ASN A 100 -13.19 9.33 5.37
N ALA A 101 -12.41 10.41 5.27
CA ALA A 101 -10.98 10.38 4.95
C ALA A 101 -10.12 9.47 5.86
N THR A 102 -10.53 9.27 7.11
CA THR A 102 -9.85 8.42 8.11
C THR A 102 -10.25 6.95 8.05
N SER A 103 -11.28 6.59 7.26
CA SER A 103 -11.75 5.21 7.12
C SER A 103 -10.77 4.38 6.30
N ASP A 104 -10.59 3.11 6.66
CA ASP A 104 -9.79 2.18 5.85
C ASP A 104 -10.44 1.84 4.50
N THR A 105 -11.76 2.04 4.41
CA THR A 105 -12.56 1.86 3.18
C THR A 105 -12.64 3.11 2.30
N VAL A 106 -11.97 4.22 2.65
CA VAL A 106 -12.03 5.46 1.87
C VAL A 106 -11.62 5.23 0.40
N VAL A 107 -12.47 5.60 -0.55
CA VAL A 107 -12.12 5.49 -1.98
C VAL A 107 -11.68 6.86 -2.50
N VAL A 108 -10.37 6.95 -2.77
CA VAL A 108 -9.71 8.10 -3.40
C VAL A 108 -9.33 7.71 -4.82
N ASN A 109 -9.68 8.54 -5.80
CA ASN A 109 -9.35 8.30 -7.21
C ASN A 109 -9.39 9.62 -8.00
N LYS A 110 -9.28 9.56 -9.33
CA LYS A 110 -9.27 10.75 -10.21
C LYS A 110 -10.49 11.67 -10.07
N LYS A 111 -11.60 11.18 -9.49
CA LYS A 111 -12.86 11.92 -9.30
C LYS A 111 -13.18 12.23 -7.83
N ARG A 112 -12.45 11.63 -6.89
CA ARG A 112 -12.69 11.72 -5.45
C ARG A 112 -11.42 12.11 -4.71
N SER A 113 -11.40 13.32 -4.18
CA SER A 113 -10.23 13.89 -3.49
C SER A 113 -10.35 13.76 -1.98
N LEU A 114 -9.21 13.62 -1.32
CA LEU A 114 -9.07 13.89 0.11
C LEU A 114 -9.29 15.38 0.42
N PRO A 115 -9.77 15.70 1.63
CA PRO A 115 -9.81 17.08 2.11
C PRO A 115 -8.43 17.76 2.06
N VAL A 116 -8.43 19.05 1.78
CA VAL A 116 -7.20 19.85 1.77
C VAL A 116 -6.52 19.77 3.14
N GLY A 117 -5.24 19.44 3.15
CA GLY A 117 -4.44 19.34 4.38
C GLY A 117 -4.58 18.00 5.12
N TYR A 118 -5.39 17.06 4.62
CA TYR A 118 -5.46 15.72 5.21
C TYR A 118 -4.09 15.04 5.23
N ALA A 119 -3.72 14.56 6.41
CA ALA A 119 -2.60 13.66 6.66
C ALA A 119 -3.00 12.75 7.83
N PRO A 120 -2.76 11.42 7.74
CA PRO A 120 -3.02 10.53 8.87
C PRO A 120 -2.11 10.87 10.07
N ASP A 121 -2.62 10.72 11.28
CA ASP A 121 -1.92 10.97 12.54
C ASP A 121 -1.26 9.72 13.13
N ASP A 122 -1.50 8.55 12.53
CA ASP A 122 -1.07 7.22 12.95
C ASP A 122 0.00 6.60 12.03
N LEU A 123 0.75 7.42 11.29
CA LEU A 123 1.80 6.96 10.38
C LEU A 123 2.98 6.33 11.13
N VAL A 124 3.34 5.11 10.74
CA VAL A 124 4.51 4.36 11.25
C VAL A 124 5.30 3.74 10.11
N GLU A 125 6.56 3.44 10.34
CA GLU A 125 7.38 2.64 9.42
C GLU A 125 7.17 1.14 9.69
N PRO A 126 6.64 0.35 8.74
CA PRO A 126 6.52 -1.09 8.90
C PRO A 126 7.90 -1.74 8.91
N LYS A 127 8.05 -2.79 9.72
CA LYS A 127 9.29 -3.56 9.88
C LYS A 127 9.50 -4.57 8.75
N VAL A 128 9.41 -4.09 7.52
CA VAL A 128 9.65 -4.87 6.31
C VAL A 128 10.86 -4.34 5.55
N PRO A 129 11.52 -5.17 4.73
CA PRO A 129 12.60 -4.67 3.90
C PRO A 129 12.10 -3.72 2.81
N PHE A 130 12.79 -2.60 2.65
CA PHE A 130 12.55 -1.64 1.56
C PHE A 130 13.58 -1.82 0.44
N SER A 131 13.27 -1.34 -0.76
CA SER A 131 14.20 -1.33 -1.91
C SER A 131 15.29 -0.25 -1.81
N PHE A 132 15.33 0.49 -0.69
CA PHE A 132 16.26 1.58 -0.45
C PHE A 132 16.49 1.77 1.05
N GLU A 133 17.63 2.40 1.38
CA GLU A 133 18.03 2.70 2.75
C GLU A 133 17.74 4.15 3.14
N GLY A 134 17.66 4.39 4.46
CA GLY A 134 17.55 5.72 5.04
C GLY A 134 16.12 6.23 5.23
N PRO A 135 15.93 7.23 6.11
CA PRO A 135 14.60 7.72 6.49
C PRO A 135 13.93 8.47 5.34
N HIS A 136 12.65 8.18 5.10
CA HIS A 136 11.89 8.83 4.04
C HIS A 136 10.37 8.68 4.27
N GLU A 137 9.54 9.67 3.88
CA GLU A 137 8.07 9.61 4.10
C GLU A 137 7.42 8.38 3.44
N LYS A 138 7.88 7.99 2.24
CA LYS A 138 7.48 6.75 1.54
C LYS A 138 7.79 5.44 2.27
N ARG A 139 8.44 5.48 3.43
CA ARG A 139 8.58 4.32 4.33
C ARG A 139 7.41 4.19 5.29
N HIS A 140 6.48 5.13 5.32
CA HIS A 140 5.40 5.14 6.30
C HIS A 140 4.10 4.62 5.71
N MET A 141 3.27 4.04 6.57
CA MET A 141 1.88 3.68 6.32
C MET A 141 1.07 3.96 7.59
N ARG A 142 -0.25 4.00 7.50
CA ARG A 142 -1.10 3.96 8.69
C ARG A 142 -0.79 2.70 9.49
N LYS A 143 -0.83 2.81 10.81
CA LYS A 143 -0.38 1.74 11.73
C LYS A 143 -1.00 0.38 11.43
N GLU A 144 -2.31 0.32 11.21
CA GLU A 144 -2.99 -0.94 10.94
C GLU A 144 -2.52 -1.60 9.63
N ALA A 145 -2.42 -0.80 8.55
CA ALA A 145 -1.90 -1.26 7.28
C ALA A 145 -0.41 -1.67 7.37
N ALA A 146 0.39 -0.98 8.19
CA ALA A 146 1.79 -1.34 8.43
C ALA A 146 1.92 -2.71 9.10
N GLU A 147 1.13 -2.98 10.14
CA GLU A 147 1.10 -4.26 10.84
C GLU A 147 0.58 -5.40 9.94
N ALA A 148 -0.39 -5.11 9.08
CA ALA A 148 -0.86 -6.04 8.07
C ALA A 148 0.22 -6.36 7.02
N LEU A 149 0.98 -5.35 6.58
CA LEU A 149 2.07 -5.51 5.63
C LEU A 149 3.20 -6.38 6.19
N GLU A 150 3.53 -6.21 7.47
CA GLU A 150 4.51 -7.07 8.16
C GLU A 150 4.10 -8.54 8.09
N LYS A 151 2.82 -8.84 8.34
CA LYS A 151 2.28 -10.20 8.25
C LYS A 151 2.31 -10.73 6.81
N LEU A 152 1.96 -9.91 5.83
CA LEU A 152 2.02 -10.26 4.40
C LEU A 152 3.44 -10.64 3.99
N PHE A 153 4.44 -9.84 4.39
CA PHE A 153 5.84 -10.10 4.07
C PHE A 153 6.38 -11.36 4.77
N ASP A 154 5.96 -11.61 6.01
CA ASP A 154 6.27 -12.85 6.72
C ASP A 154 5.62 -14.07 6.04
N GLY A 155 4.38 -13.94 5.55
CA GLY A 155 3.70 -14.94 4.74
C GLY A 155 4.49 -15.25 3.46
N ALA A 156 4.83 -14.20 2.69
CA ALA A 156 5.61 -14.30 1.48
C ALA A 156 6.93 -15.04 1.73
N LYS A 157 7.64 -14.67 2.79
CA LYS A 157 8.91 -15.29 3.17
C LYS A 157 8.77 -16.77 3.51
N LYS A 158 7.69 -17.18 4.20
CA LYS A 158 7.43 -18.59 4.51
C LYS A 158 7.21 -19.43 3.25
N ASP A 159 6.61 -18.83 2.22
CA ASP A 159 6.38 -19.46 0.92
C ASP A 159 7.57 -19.31 -0.04
N GLY A 160 8.71 -18.79 0.46
CA GLY A 160 9.94 -18.63 -0.29
C GLY A 160 9.94 -17.47 -1.28
N MET A 161 9.04 -16.50 -1.10
CA MET A 161 8.98 -15.25 -1.86
C MET A 161 9.76 -14.14 -1.16
N GLU A 162 10.44 -13.30 -1.93
CA GLU A 162 11.16 -12.14 -1.40
C GLU A 162 10.54 -10.84 -1.91
N LEU A 163 9.84 -10.13 -1.03
CA LEU A 163 9.23 -8.84 -1.34
C LEU A 163 10.07 -7.67 -0.82
N ARG A 164 9.99 -6.53 -1.51
CA ARG A 164 10.50 -5.23 -1.08
C ARG A 164 9.42 -4.19 -1.14
N ALA A 165 9.24 -3.43 -0.06
CA ALA A 165 8.45 -2.22 -0.08
C ALA A 165 9.19 -1.12 -0.85
N VAL A 166 8.49 -0.36 -1.69
CA VAL A 166 9.09 0.65 -2.59
C VAL A 166 8.59 2.06 -2.27
N SER A 167 7.28 2.23 -2.08
CA SER A 167 6.68 3.53 -1.79
C SER A 167 5.32 3.43 -1.11
N GLY A 168 5.27 3.72 0.19
CA GLY A 168 4.04 3.92 0.97
C GLY A 168 3.55 5.37 0.93
N TYR A 169 3.43 6.00 2.10
CA TYR A 169 2.83 7.32 2.27
C TYR A 169 3.48 8.42 1.42
N ARG A 170 2.63 9.31 0.91
CA ARG A 170 3.04 10.49 0.15
C ARG A 170 2.17 11.69 0.51
N SER A 171 2.79 12.69 1.14
CA SER A 171 2.09 13.90 1.54
C SER A 171 1.50 14.68 0.36
N TYR A 172 0.44 15.45 0.61
CA TYR A 172 -0.15 16.39 -0.35
C TYR A 172 0.90 17.31 -0.99
N LYS A 173 1.77 17.91 -0.15
CA LYS A 173 2.83 18.83 -0.59
C LYS A 173 3.81 18.16 -1.57
N ARG A 174 4.14 16.89 -1.33
CA ARG A 174 4.96 16.11 -2.25
C ARG A 174 4.22 15.83 -3.55
N GLN A 175 2.95 15.45 -3.47
CA GLN A 175 2.14 15.21 -4.67
C GLN A 175 2.03 16.48 -5.53
N VAL A 176 1.88 17.67 -4.92
CA VAL A 176 1.95 18.97 -5.62
C VAL A 176 3.28 19.13 -6.35
N SER A 177 4.40 18.82 -5.68
CA SER A 177 5.73 18.94 -6.28
C SER A 177 5.93 17.99 -7.47
N ILE A 178 5.48 16.74 -7.36
CA ILE A 178 5.52 15.74 -8.43
C ILE A 178 4.65 16.18 -9.62
N PHE A 179 3.40 16.57 -9.34
CA PHE A 179 2.46 17.00 -10.37
C PHE A 179 3.00 18.21 -11.13
N ASN A 180 3.42 19.27 -10.42
CA ASN A 180 3.97 20.47 -11.04
C ASN A 180 5.24 20.20 -11.87
N ASN A 181 6.09 19.27 -11.43
CA ASN A 181 7.25 18.86 -12.20
C ASN A 181 6.84 18.13 -13.49
N ASN A 182 5.84 17.25 -13.44
CA ASN A 182 5.30 16.57 -14.62
C ASN A 182 4.66 17.57 -15.59
N VAL A 183 3.89 18.55 -15.10
CA VAL A 183 3.33 19.62 -15.93
C VAL A 183 4.44 20.41 -16.63
N LYS A 184 5.48 20.79 -15.88
CA LYS A 184 6.62 21.54 -16.41
C LYS A 184 7.40 20.78 -17.48
N THR A 185 7.57 19.47 -17.32
CA THR A 185 8.44 18.66 -18.18
C THR A 185 7.71 17.97 -19.33
N LYS A 186 6.41 17.67 -19.17
CA LYS A 186 5.63 16.85 -20.11
C LYS A 186 4.29 17.47 -20.52
N GLY A 187 3.90 18.60 -19.92
CA GLY A 187 2.63 19.29 -20.19
C GLY A 187 1.48 18.82 -19.30
N GLN A 188 0.47 19.69 -19.15
CA GLN A 188 -0.67 19.49 -18.25
C GLN A 188 -1.50 18.24 -18.59
N GLU A 189 -1.84 18.06 -19.87
CA GLU A 189 -2.70 16.96 -20.30
C GLU A 189 -2.05 15.60 -20.01
N TYR A 190 -0.75 15.47 -20.31
CA TYR A 190 0.00 14.25 -19.99
C TYR A 190 0.11 14.05 -18.47
N ALA A 191 0.44 15.11 -17.71
CA ALA A 191 0.57 15.04 -16.26
C ALA A 191 -0.73 14.56 -15.59
N SER A 192 -1.90 15.08 -16.00
CA SER A 192 -3.20 14.63 -15.49
C SER A 192 -3.56 13.20 -15.86
N LYS A 193 -2.99 12.64 -16.93
CA LYS A 193 -3.21 11.24 -17.32
C LYS A 193 -2.39 10.28 -16.45
N VAL A 194 -1.11 10.59 -16.23
CA VAL A 194 -0.13 9.66 -15.62
C VAL A 194 0.18 9.93 -14.15
N SER A 195 -0.30 11.04 -13.59
CA SER A 195 -0.05 11.41 -12.19
C SER A 195 -1.36 11.83 -11.55
N ALA A 196 -1.62 11.31 -10.35
CA ALA A 196 -2.71 11.80 -9.53
C ALA A 196 -2.57 13.33 -9.32
N VAL A 197 -3.70 14.03 -9.44
CA VAL A 197 -3.81 15.42 -9.00
C VAL A 197 -3.63 15.44 -7.48
N PRO A 198 -3.01 16.46 -6.87
CA PRO A 198 -2.91 16.55 -5.41
C PRO A 198 -4.27 16.33 -4.74
N GLY A 199 -4.32 15.48 -3.71
CA GLY A 199 -5.56 15.05 -3.05
C GLY A 199 -6.22 13.79 -3.63
N THR A 200 -5.88 13.38 -4.86
CA THR A 200 -6.47 12.19 -5.53
C THR A 200 -5.55 10.98 -5.59
N SER A 201 -4.44 11.00 -4.83
CA SER A 201 -3.51 9.86 -4.73
C SER A 201 -3.82 9.04 -3.49
N GLU A 202 -4.01 7.73 -3.65
CA GLU A 202 -4.18 6.82 -2.52
C GLU A 202 -2.96 6.79 -1.58
N HIS A 203 -1.74 7.05 -2.05
CA HIS A 203 -0.59 7.12 -1.15
C HIS A 203 -0.75 8.19 -0.05
N GLN A 204 -1.58 9.21 -0.26
CA GLN A 204 -1.85 10.21 0.78
C GLN A 204 -2.73 9.66 1.91
N THR A 205 -3.49 8.58 1.69
CA THR A 205 -4.26 7.93 2.76
C THR A 205 -3.36 7.18 3.75
N GLY A 206 -2.13 6.81 3.34
CA GLY A 206 -1.26 5.93 4.09
C GLY A 206 -1.71 4.45 4.08
N LEU A 207 -2.72 4.10 3.29
CA LEU A 207 -3.27 2.74 3.15
C LEU A 207 -2.77 2.02 1.89
N ALA A 208 -2.11 2.74 0.98
CA ALA A 208 -1.51 2.19 -0.23
C ALA A 208 0.00 2.04 -0.09
N ILE A 209 0.53 0.96 -0.68
CA ILE A 209 1.97 0.77 -0.81
C ILE A 209 2.34 0.08 -2.13
N ASP A 210 3.39 0.58 -2.75
CA ASP A 210 4.04 -0.08 -3.88
C ASP A 210 5.00 -1.15 -3.37
N VAL A 211 4.86 -2.37 -3.89
CA VAL A 211 5.69 -3.54 -3.58
C VAL A 211 6.34 -4.08 -4.85
N SER A 212 7.56 -4.59 -4.74
CA SER A 212 8.26 -5.27 -5.83
C SER A 212 9.07 -6.45 -5.28
N SER A 213 9.93 -7.06 -6.10
CA SER A 213 10.88 -8.09 -5.70
C SER A 213 12.27 -7.83 -6.29
N PRO A 214 13.36 -8.26 -5.60
CA PRO A 214 14.69 -8.27 -6.19
C PRO A 214 14.77 -9.11 -7.48
N SER A 215 13.90 -10.12 -7.65
CA SER A 215 13.85 -10.98 -8.85
C SER A 215 13.56 -10.20 -10.14
N VAL A 216 12.85 -9.08 -10.03
CA VAL A 216 12.57 -8.13 -11.12
C VAL A 216 13.37 -6.83 -10.98
N GLY A 217 14.39 -6.79 -10.11
CA GLY A 217 15.21 -5.59 -9.91
C GLY A 217 14.51 -4.47 -9.13
N ASN A 218 13.48 -4.79 -8.35
CA ASN A 218 12.68 -3.84 -7.57
C ASN A 218 11.96 -2.77 -8.40
N VAL A 219 11.72 -3.03 -9.69
CA VAL A 219 11.00 -2.10 -10.57
C VAL A 219 9.48 -2.13 -10.30
N LEU A 220 8.81 -1.01 -10.54
CA LEU A 220 7.36 -0.87 -10.47
C LEU A 220 6.80 -0.90 -11.90
N GLU A 221 6.78 -2.11 -12.47
CA GLU A 221 6.35 -2.36 -13.85
C GLU A 221 5.44 -3.58 -13.91
N GLN A 222 4.67 -3.70 -15.02
CA GLN A 222 3.73 -4.82 -15.18
C GLN A 222 4.42 -6.19 -15.20
N SER A 223 5.73 -6.23 -15.51
CA SER A 223 6.57 -7.42 -15.41
C SER A 223 6.60 -8.03 -14.00
N PHE A 224 6.41 -7.21 -12.95
CA PHE A 224 6.28 -7.71 -11.58
C PHE A 224 5.09 -8.67 -11.44
N GLY A 225 3.94 -8.36 -12.04
CA GLY A 225 2.76 -9.22 -11.99
C GLY A 225 2.91 -10.57 -12.71
N ALA A 226 3.94 -10.73 -13.55
CA ALA A 226 4.29 -12.00 -14.20
C ALA A 226 5.44 -12.74 -13.49
N SER A 227 5.95 -12.19 -12.38
CA SER A 227 6.94 -12.86 -11.53
C SER A 227 6.25 -13.78 -10.53
N ARG A 228 7.01 -14.73 -9.96
CA ARG A 228 6.50 -15.63 -8.91
C ARG A 228 5.98 -14.84 -7.70
N GLU A 229 6.66 -13.76 -7.34
CA GLU A 229 6.28 -12.90 -6.21
C GLU A 229 5.04 -12.07 -6.51
N GLY A 230 4.88 -11.58 -7.74
CA GLY A 230 3.67 -10.86 -8.15
C GLY A 230 2.44 -11.76 -8.21
N GLU A 231 2.57 -12.96 -8.77
CA GLU A 231 1.49 -13.97 -8.79
C GLU A 231 1.11 -14.42 -7.37
N TRP A 232 2.11 -14.61 -6.50
CA TRP A 232 1.87 -14.90 -5.07
C TRP A 232 1.14 -13.73 -4.40
N LEU A 233 1.58 -12.49 -4.65
CA LEU A 233 0.98 -11.30 -4.05
C LEU A 233 -0.47 -11.13 -4.48
N GLU A 234 -0.79 -11.26 -5.77
CA GLU A 234 -2.17 -11.17 -6.28
C GLU A 234 -3.10 -12.17 -5.59
N LYS A 235 -2.61 -13.40 -5.36
CA LYS A 235 -3.39 -14.46 -4.74
C LYS A 235 -3.56 -14.29 -3.23
N HIS A 236 -2.50 -13.89 -2.53
CA HIS A 236 -2.44 -13.94 -1.06
C HIS A 236 -2.65 -12.59 -0.38
N ALA A 237 -2.51 -11.46 -1.08
CA ALA A 237 -2.76 -10.14 -0.50
C ALA A 237 -4.12 -10.01 0.23
N PRO A 238 -5.24 -10.58 -0.28
CA PRO A 238 -6.53 -10.49 0.39
C PRO A 238 -6.55 -11.10 1.79
N GLU A 239 -5.80 -12.19 2.01
CA GLU A 239 -5.67 -12.87 3.31
C GLU A 239 -5.05 -11.97 4.40
N TYR A 240 -4.40 -10.88 3.99
CA TYR A 240 -3.77 -9.89 4.86
C TYR A 240 -4.47 -8.52 4.79
N GLY A 241 -5.66 -8.43 4.18
CA GLY A 241 -6.42 -7.19 4.09
C GLY A 241 -5.99 -6.24 2.97
N PHE A 242 -5.21 -6.73 2.00
CA PHE A 242 -4.77 -5.96 0.83
C PHE A 242 -5.42 -6.45 -0.47
N ILE A 243 -5.63 -5.55 -1.41
CA ILE A 243 -6.05 -5.90 -2.78
C ILE A 243 -5.05 -5.36 -3.79
N ILE A 244 -4.98 -5.99 -4.98
CA ILE A 244 -4.38 -5.34 -6.15
C ILE A 244 -5.34 -4.24 -6.60
N ARG A 245 -4.97 -2.98 -6.38
CA ARG A 245 -5.91 -1.85 -6.51
C ARG A 245 -6.34 -1.59 -7.95
N TYR A 246 -5.38 -1.70 -8.87
CA TYR A 246 -5.54 -1.39 -10.29
C TYR A 246 -5.33 -2.66 -11.09
N MET A 247 -6.41 -3.41 -11.24
CA MET A 247 -6.43 -4.70 -11.93
C MET A 247 -6.33 -4.54 -13.45
N LYS A 248 -5.95 -5.64 -14.11
CA LYS A 248 -5.97 -5.73 -15.58
C LYS A 248 -7.38 -5.52 -16.11
N ASP A 249 -7.48 -4.86 -17.27
CA ASP A 249 -8.74 -4.60 -17.99
C ASP A 249 -9.79 -3.79 -17.20
N LYS A 250 -9.37 -3.02 -16.18
CA LYS A 250 -10.22 -2.16 -15.34
C LYS A 250 -9.87 -0.67 -15.39
N GLU A 251 -9.13 -0.24 -16.42
CA GLU A 251 -8.71 1.16 -16.60
C GLU A 251 -9.92 2.09 -16.81
N ASP A 252 -10.95 1.66 -17.54
CA ASP A 252 -12.16 2.47 -17.77
C ASP A 252 -12.93 2.79 -16.47
N VAL A 253 -12.74 1.96 -15.44
CA VAL A 253 -13.38 2.11 -14.13
C VAL A 253 -12.50 2.90 -13.17
N THR A 254 -11.25 2.49 -12.99
CA THR A 254 -10.33 3.08 -11.99
C THR A 254 -9.65 4.35 -12.50
N GLY A 255 -9.52 4.48 -13.82
CA GLY A 255 -8.71 5.50 -14.49
C GLY A 255 -7.21 5.23 -14.47
N TYR A 256 -6.76 4.06 -14.03
CA TYR A 256 -5.34 3.67 -14.00
C TYR A 256 -5.12 2.40 -14.82
N VAL A 257 -3.95 2.33 -15.45
CA VAL A 257 -3.48 1.11 -16.12
C VAL A 257 -3.30 -0.01 -15.10
N TYR A 258 -3.07 -1.24 -15.57
CA TYR A 258 -2.71 -2.34 -14.67
C TYR A 258 -1.43 -2.03 -13.89
N GLU A 259 -1.51 -2.07 -12.55
CA GLU A 259 -0.41 -1.84 -11.62
C GLU A 259 -0.31 -2.98 -10.59
N PRO A 260 0.30 -4.13 -10.94
CA PRO A 260 0.42 -5.29 -10.03
C PRO A 260 1.20 -5.02 -8.74
N TRP A 261 1.96 -3.92 -8.70
CA TRP A 261 2.77 -3.53 -7.56
C TRP A 261 1.98 -2.71 -6.52
N HIS A 262 0.88 -2.06 -6.90
CA HIS A 262 0.15 -1.13 -6.04
C HIS A 262 -0.91 -1.91 -5.27
N ILE A 263 -0.63 -2.17 -3.99
CA ILE A 263 -1.59 -2.81 -3.08
C ILE A 263 -2.26 -1.80 -2.16
N ARG A 264 -3.54 -2.01 -1.89
CA ARG A 264 -4.39 -1.13 -1.08
C ARG A 264 -4.98 -1.89 0.10
N TYR A 265 -4.71 -1.41 1.32
CA TYR A 265 -5.32 -1.93 2.55
C TYR A 265 -6.77 -1.48 2.67
N VAL A 266 -7.66 -2.43 2.98
CA VAL A 266 -9.09 -2.20 3.22
C VAL A 266 -9.65 -3.05 4.38
N GLY A 267 -8.77 -3.73 5.13
CA GLY A 267 -9.15 -4.74 6.12
C GLY A 267 -9.40 -6.12 5.50
N ILE A 268 -9.27 -7.18 6.31
CA ILE A 268 -9.32 -8.58 5.85
C ILE A 268 -10.68 -8.89 5.20
N ASP A 269 -11.78 -8.64 5.91
CA ASP A 269 -13.11 -9.04 5.44
C ASP A 269 -13.48 -8.39 4.09
N ILE A 270 -13.18 -7.10 3.93
CA ILE A 270 -13.43 -6.38 2.67
C ILE A 270 -12.47 -6.85 1.58
N ALA A 271 -11.19 -7.06 1.87
CA ALA A 271 -10.23 -7.49 0.86
C ALA A 271 -10.58 -8.87 0.29
N GLU A 272 -10.94 -9.82 1.16
CA GLU A 272 -11.39 -11.15 0.76
C GLU A 272 -12.68 -11.09 -0.08
N ASP A 273 -13.66 -10.29 0.32
CA ASP A 273 -14.92 -10.18 -0.42
C ASP A 273 -14.75 -9.46 -1.78
N VAL A 274 -13.95 -8.40 -1.82
CA VAL A 274 -13.56 -7.73 -3.09
C VAL A 274 -12.88 -8.71 -4.03
N ALA A 275 -11.91 -9.48 -3.54
CA ALA A 275 -11.18 -10.47 -4.34
C ALA A 275 -12.11 -11.58 -4.86
N LYS A 276 -13.01 -12.08 -4.00
CA LYS A 276 -14.02 -13.09 -4.37
C LYS A 276 -14.98 -12.59 -5.45
N GLN A 277 -15.37 -11.32 -5.41
CA GLN A 277 -16.27 -10.72 -6.40
C GLN A 277 -15.56 -10.28 -7.69
N GLY A 278 -14.23 -10.17 -7.69
CA GLY A 278 -13.45 -9.69 -8.84
C GLY A 278 -13.77 -8.24 -9.21
N MET A 279 -14.11 -7.42 -8.21
CA MET A 279 -14.53 -6.03 -8.37
C MET A 279 -13.40 -5.06 -8.03
N THR A 280 -13.40 -3.88 -8.66
CA THR A 280 -12.61 -2.74 -8.16
C THR A 280 -13.29 -2.15 -6.92
N LEU A 281 -12.59 -1.29 -6.16
CA LEU A 281 -13.24 -0.55 -5.07
C LEU A 281 -14.36 0.38 -5.58
N GLU A 282 -14.20 0.92 -6.78
CA GLU A 282 -15.25 1.71 -7.43
C GLU A 282 -16.53 0.90 -7.66
N GLU A 283 -16.41 -0.32 -8.21
CA GLU A 283 -17.55 -1.20 -8.43
C GLU A 283 -18.11 -1.73 -7.12
N TYR A 284 -17.22 -2.10 -6.19
CA TYR A 284 -17.58 -2.69 -4.92
C TYR A 284 -18.39 -1.71 -4.06
N PHE A 285 -17.98 -0.46 -3.93
CA PHE A 285 -18.70 0.52 -3.10
C PHE A 285 -19.75 1.35 -3.87
N ASP A 286 -20.01 1.08 -5.16
CA ASP A 286 -21.14 1.70 -5.86
C ASP A 286 -22.46 1.14 -5.32
N GLU A 287 -23.35 2.02 -4.84
CA GLU A 287 -24.69 1.67 -4.34
C GLU A 287 -25.46 0.73 -5.27
N LYS A 288 -25.28 0.86 -6.60
CA LYS A 288 -25.94 -0.01 -7.59
C LYS A 288 -25.57 -1.49 -7.44
N ASN A 289 -24.39 -1.77 -6.89
CA ASN A 289 -23.88 -3.12 -6.69
C ASN A 289 -24.06 -3.61 -5.25
N ILE A 290 -24.56 -2.76 -4.34
CA ILE A 290 -24.89 -3.11 -2.95
C ILE A 290 -26.35 -3.59 -2.94
N LYS A 291 -26.55 -4.91 -3.01
CA LYS A 291 -27.89 -5.50 -2.90
C LYS A 291 -28.25 -5.58 -1.43
N LEU A 292 -29.16 -4.71 -0.98
CA LEU A 292 -29.84 -4.81 0.32
C LEU A 292 -30.80 -6.00 0.33
#